data_AF-A0A956FI16-F1
#
_entry.id   AF-A0A956FI16-F1
#
_cell.length_a   1.000
_cell.length_b   1.000
_cell.length_c   1.000
_cell.angle_alpha   90.00
_cell.angle_beta   90.00
_cell.angle_gamma   90.00
#
_symmetry.space_group_name_H-M   'P 1'
#
loop_
_entity.id
_entity.type
_entity.pdbx_description
1 polymer ?
#
loop_
_entity_poly.entity_id
_entity_poly.type
_entity_poly.pdbx_seq_one_letter_code
_entity_poly.pdbx_strand_id
1 'polypeptide(L)' 'MDEATLRRYQRRLLEGLRHGTAPETLRAELLADPELASLRAYLEGLDPHALAVAAELVARWSPAAEPDGAGP' A
#
# COMPACT_ATOMS: atom_id res chain seq x y z
N MET A 1 -3.55 -5.37 19.07
CA MET A 1 -3.55 -4.53 17.85
C MET A 1 -4.94 -3.97 17.69
N ASP A 2 -5.07 -2.65 17.58
CA ASP A 2 -6.36 -1.99 17.41
C ASP A 2 -6.82 -2.02 15.94
N GLU A 3 -8.13 -2.08 15.72
CA GLU A 3 -8.76 -2.14 14.40
C GLU A 3 -8.49 -0.86 13.60
N ALA A 4 -8.39 0.29 14.27
CA ALA A 4 -8.06 1.57 13.63
C ALA A 4 -6.64 1.56 13.05
N THR A 5 -5.65 1.02 13.78
CA THR A 5 -4.28 0.88 13.28
C THR A 5 -4.22 -0.03 12.06
N LEU A 6 -4.93 -1.17 12.09
CA LEU A 6 -4.96 -2.09 10.97
C LEU A 6 -5.59 -1.45 9.72
N ARG A 7 -6.73 -0.76 9.88
CA ARG A 7 -7.38 -0.03 8.78
C ARG A 7 -6.47 1.04 8.19
N ARG A 8 -5.72 1.77 9.04
CA ARG A 8 -4.76 2.76 8.59
C ARG A 8 -3.62 2.13 7.78
N TYR A 9 -3.03 1.05 8.29
CA TYR A 9 -2.00 0.31 7.57
C TYR A 9 -2.49 -0.16 6.20
N GLN A 10 -3.65 -0.80 6.14
CA GLN A 10 -4.24 -1.29 4.90
C GLN A 10 -4.48 -0.17 3.89
N ARG A 11 -5.02 0.99 4.34
CA ARG A 11 -5.25 2.15 3.47
C ARG A 11 -3.94 2.67 2.89
N ARG A 12 -2.93 2.92 3.75
CA ARG A 12 -1.61 3.42 3.32
C ARG A 12 -0.92 2.48 2.34
N LEU A 13 -0.96 1.17 2.63
CA LEU A 13 -0.40 0.14 1.76
C LEU A 13 -1.10 0.17 0.39
N LEU A 14 -2.43 0.12 0.35
CA LEU A 14 -3.18 0.13 -0.89
C LEU A 14 -2.99 1.41 -1.70
N GLU A 15 -2.95 2.58 -1.05
CA GLU A 15 -2.64 3.86 -1.70
C GLU A 15 -1.26 3.81 -2.37
N GLY A 16 -0.22 3.39 -1.64
CA GLY A 16 1.13 3.28 -2.20
C GLY A 16 1.21 2.31 -3.37
N LEU A 17 0.57 1.13 -3.26
CA LEU A 17 0.54 0.15 -4.35
C LEU A 17 -0.19 0.69 -5.59
N ARG A 18 -1.32 1.40 -5.41
CA ARG A 18 -2.08 2.00 -6.52
C ARG A 18 -1.34 3.16 -7.20
N HIS A 19 -0.53 3.89 -6.45
CA HIS A 19 0.30 4.97 -6.99
C HIS A 19 1.62 4.48 -7.62
N GLY A 20 1.89 3.17 -7.58
CA GLY A 20 3.13 2.61 -8.12
C GLY A 20 4.36 3.03 -7.32
N THR A 21 4.20 3.33 -6.03
CA THR A 21 5.32 3.63 -5.14
C THR A 21 6.27 2.44 -5.13
N ALA A 22 7.58 2.70 -5.29
CA ALA A 22 8.59 1.66 -5.25
C ALA A 22 8.51 0.87 -3.93
N PRO A 23 8.64 -0.48 -3.94
CA PRO A 23 8.49 -1.32 -2.76
C PRO A 23 9.31 -0.88 -1.53
N GLU A 24 10.57 -0.50 -1.75
CA GLU A 24 11.48 -0.05 -0.70
C GLU A 24 11.03 1.28 -0.09
N THR A 25 10.58 2.21 -0.94
CA THR A 25 10.03 3.50 -0.53
C THR A 25 8.72 3.31 0.25
N LEU A 26 7.81 2.47 -0.23
CA LEU A 26 6.55 2.18 0.44
C LEU A 26 6.79 1.57 1.83
N ARG A 27 7.73 0.62 1.96
CA ARG A 27 8.12 0.06 3.25
C ARG A 27 8.69 1.12 4.19
N ALA A 28 9.56 2.00 3.68
CA ALA A 28 10.14 3.08 4.48
C ALA A 28 9.07 4.07 4.97
N GLU A 29 8.11 4.44 4.12
CA GLU A 29 6.98 5.31 4.48
C GLU A 29 6.10 4.69 5.57
N LEU A 30 5.80 3.39 5.45
CA LEU A 30 5.03 2.66 6.47
C LEU A 30 5.77 2.59 7.81
N LEU A 31 7.09 2.38 7.80
CA LEU A 31 7.92 2.36 9.01
C LEU A 31 8.03 3.74 9.69
N ALA A 32 7.96 4.81 8.90
CA ALA A 32 8.01 6.19 9.35
C ALA A 32 6.67 6.69 9.91
N ASP A 33 5.53 6.05 9.63
CA ASP A 33 4.22 6.47 10.15
C ASP A 33 4.11 6.17 11.66
N PRO A 34 4.09 7.20 12.55
CA PRO A 34 4.06 6.99 14.00
C PRO A 34 2.78 6.28 14.47
N GLU A 35 1.69 6.42 13.71
CA GLU A 35 0.42 5.76 14.01
C GLU A 35 0.46 4.25 13.75
N LEU A 36 1.49 3.77 13.04
CA LEU A 36 1.76 2.36 12.78
C LEU A 36 2.85 1.79 13.72
N ALA A 37 3.24 2.51 14.77
CA ALA A 37 4.30 2.08 15.68
C ALA A 37 4.06 0.68 16.28
N SER A 38 2.82 0.31 16.55
CA SER A 38 2.47 -1.04 17.07
C SER A 38 2.65 -2.17 16.05
N LEU A 39 2.78 -1.84 14.76
CA LEU A 39 3.06 -2.77 13.66
C LEU A 39 4.54 -2.77 13.24
N ARG A 40 5.41 -1.97 13.87
CA ARG A 40 6.79 -1.77 13.41
C ARG A 40 7.57 -3.06 13.18
N ALA A 41 7.53 -4.00 14.12
CA ALA A 41 8.20 -5.30 13.98
C ALA A 41 7.69 -6.11 12.77
N TYR A 42 6.40 -6.01 12.46
CA TYR A 42 5.82 -6.64 11.27
C TYR A 42 6.27 -5.93 9.98
N LEU A 43 6.30 -4.59 9.98
CA LEU A 43 6.76 -3.78 8.85
C LEU A 43 8.27 -3.94 8.58
N GLU A 44 9.06 -4.21 9.62
CA GLU A 44 10.48 -4.55 9.49
C GLU A 44 10.68 -5.91 8.82
N GLY A 45 9.73 -6.85 8.96
CA GLY A 45 9.76 -8.14 8.29
C GLY A 45 9.17 -8.16 6.88
N LEU A 46 8.65 -7.03 6.37
CA LEU A 46 8.01 -6.96 5.07
C LEU A 46 9.04 -7.11 3.94
N ASP A 47 8.85 -8.15 3.13
CA ASP A 47 9.69 -8.45 1.98
C ASP A 47 9.37 -7.48 0.81
N PRO A 48 10.36 -6.70 0.32
CA PRO A 48 10.19 -5.85 -0.86
C PRO A 48 9.72 -6.62 -2.10
N HIS A 49 10.09 -7.89 -2.25
CA HIS A 49 9.62 -8.71 -3.37
C HIS A 49 8.13 -9.01 -3.28
N ALA A 50 7.61 -9.29 -2.08
CA ALA A 50 6.18 -9.48 -1.87
C ALA A 50 5.39 -8.18 -2.15
N LEU A 51 5.96 -7.02 -1.81
CA LEU A 51 5.38 -5.71 -2.16
C LEU A 51 5.39 -5.46 -3.68
N ALA A 52 6.45 -5.87 -4.38
CA ALA A 52 6.51 -5.78 -5.84
C ALA A 52 5.40 -6.63 -6.49
N VAL A 53 5.25 -7.88 -6.05
CA VAL A 53 4.16 -8.75 -6.50
C VAL A 53 2.80 -8.11 -6.20
N ALA A 54 2.59 -7.59 -4.99
CA ALA A 54 1.35 -6.91 -4.63
C ALA A 54 1.05 -5.71 -5.55
N ALA A 55 2.07 -4.94 -5.92
CA ALA A 55 1.92 -3.81 -6.84
C ALA A 55 1.49 -4.27 -8.25
N GLU A 56 2.08 -5.35 -8.77
CA GLU A 56 1.67 -5.95 -10.04
C GLU A 56 0.21 -6.44 -10.00
N LEU A 57 -0.21 -7.09 -8.92
CA LEU A 57 -1.58 -7.58 -8.75
C LEU A 57 -2.58 -6.42 -8.67
N VAL A 58 -2.24 -5.36 -7.92
CA VAL A 58 -3.07 -4.14 -7.83
C VAL A 58 -3.18 -3.47 -9.20
N ALA A 59 -2.07 -3.31 -9.94
CA ALA A 59 -2.09 -2.73 -11.28
C ALA A 59 -2.92 -3.58 -12.26
N ARG A 60 -2.90 -4.92 -12.12
CA ARG A 60 -3.64 -5.83 -12.99
C ARG A 60 -5.15 -5.84 -12.75
N TRP A 61 -5.59 -5.72 -11.49
CA TRP A 61 -7.00 -5.94 -11.11
C TRP A 61 -7.69 -4.73 -10.48
N SER A 62 -6.97 -3.64 -10.25
CA SER A 62 -7.55 -2.33 -9.95
C SER A 62 -7.40 -1.47 -11.20
N PRO A 63 -8.26 -1.65 -12.23
CA PRO A 63 -8.27 -0.71 -13.34
C PRO A 63 -8.44 0.68 -12.73
N ALA A 64 -7.54 1.60 -13.09
CA ALA A 64 -7.73 3.02 -12.79
C ALA A 64 -9.16 3.34 -13.19
N ALA A 65 -9.97 3.85 -12.25
CA ALA A 65 -11.35 4.20 -12.51
C ALA A 65 -11.36 4.98 -13.83
N GLU A 66 -12.01 4.41 -14.86
CA GLU A 66 -12.15 5.08 -16.13
C GLU A 66 -12.69 6.49 -15.83
N PRO A 67 -12.13 7.57 -16.40
CA PRO A 67 -12.74 8.87 -16.28
C PRO A 67 -14.11 8.77 -16.95
N ASP A 68 -15.15 8.73 -16.12
CA ASP A 68 -16.54 8.69 -16.52
C ASP A 68 -16.80 9.85 -17.51
N GLY A 69 -17.15 9.53 -18.75
CA GLY A 69 -17.65 10.50 -19.73
C GLY A 69 -16.67 11.04 -20.77
N ALA A 70 -16.19 10.19 -21.67
CA ALA A 70 -15.86 10.60 -23.04
C ALA A 70 -16.45 9.60 -24.03
N GLY A 71 -17.79 9.49 -24.01
CA GLY A 71 -18.56 8.88 -25.11
C GLY A 71 -18.98 9.98 -26.10
N PRO A 72 -18.87 9.73 -27.43
CA PRO A 72 -19.21 10.69 -28.48
C PRO A 72 -20.70 11.04 -28.57
#